data_AF-A0A3M1DPS0-F1
#
_entry.id   AF-A0A3M1DPS0-F1
#
_cell.length_a   1.000
_cell.length_b   1.000
_cell.length_c   1.000
_cell.angle_alpha   90.00
_cell.angle_beta   90.00
_cell.angle_gamma   90.00
#
_symmetry.space_group_name_H-M   'P 1'
#
loop_
_entity.id
_entity.type
_entity.pdbx_description
1 polymer ?
#
loop_
_entity_poly.entity_id
_entity_poly.type
_entity_poly.pdbx_seq_one_letter_code
_entity_poly.pdbx_strand_id
1 'polypeptide(L)'
;VRKKLPAVLFGEGMDLLHYHMEIRGLGIINIKHLFGVAAIRERKKIDLALELVQWEDGHDYDRLGLEEETHTILDIAVPLLKIPVRPGRNITSIVEVAARNQLLKEMGYNSAVEFQDRLEKRMAETAWLHAHRIIGDNLE
;
A
#
# COMPACT_ATOMS: atom_id res chain seq x y z
N VAL A 1 10.09 -17.82 6.42
CA VAL A 1 10.52 -16.45 6.83
C VAL A 1 11.57 -16.58 7.92
N ARG A 2 12.67 -15.82 7.84
CA ARG A 2 13.72 -15.80 8.88
C ARG A 2 13.96 -14.37 9.37
N LYS A 3 14.20 -14.22 10.68
CA LYS A 3 14.60 -12.97 11.35
C LYS A 3 16.14 -12.86 11.36
N LYS A 4 16.69 -11.72 10.96
CA LYS A 4 18.10 -11.36 11.22
C LYS A 4 18.15 -10.14 12.14
N LEU A 5 19.22 -10.02 12.93
CA LEU A 5 19.52 -8.83 13.73
C LEU A 5 20.33 -7.84 12.88
N PRO A 6 20.05 -6.52 12.90
CA PRO A 6 18.87 -5.88 13.51
C PRO A 6 17.57 -6.23 12.74
N ALA A 7 16.43 -6.07 13.42
CA ALA A 7 15.09 -6.66 13.16
C ALA A 7 14.55 -6.54 11.72
N VAL A 8 15.10 -7.32 10.79
CA VAL A 8 14.66 -7.38 9.40
C VAL A 8 14.12 -8.76 9.08
N LEU A 9 12.98 -8.79 8.39
CA LEU A 9 12.34 -10.00 7.92
C LEU A 9 12.74 -10.31 6.48
N PHE A 10 13.02 -11.58 6.21
CA PHE A 10 13.23 -12.07 4.85
C PHE A 10 12.35 -13.28 4.56
N GLY A 11 11.69 -13.23 3.41
CA GLY A 11 10.97 -14.34 2.80
C GLY A 11 11.84 -15.07 1.79
N GLU A 12 11.64 -16.38 1.70
CA GLU A 12 12.29 -17.30 0.75
C GLU A 12 11.28 -18.40 0.37
N GLY A 13 11.38 -18.91 -0.85
CA GLY A 13 10.55 -20.03 -1.32
C GLY A 13 10.96 -21.35 -0.68
N MET A 14 10.05 -22.34 -0.71
CA MET A 14 10.35 -23.71 -0.26
C MET A 14 11.04 -24.50 -1.37
N ASP A 15 12.06 -25.27 -1.02
CA ASP A 15 12.99 -25.95 -1.95
C ASP A 15 12.28 -26.82 -3.02
N LEU A 16 11.23 -27.55 -2.65
CA LEU A 16 10.50 -28.42 -3.58
C LEU A 16 9.65 -27.65 -4.62
N LEU A 17 9.14 -26.47 -4.26
CA LEU A 17 8.23 -25.67 -5.09
C LEU A 17 8.95 -24.52 -5.79
N HIS A 18 10.28 -24.60 -5.88
CA HIS A 18 11.12 -23.49 -6.30
C HIS A 18 10.75 -22.97 -7.69
N TYR A 19 10.45 -21.68 -7.80
CA TYR A 19 9.96 -20.98 -9.01
C TYR A 19 8.66 -21.49 -9.64
N HIS A 20 7.99 -22.48 -9.04
CA HIS A 20 6.74 -23.00 -9.58
C HIS A 20 5.55 -22.22 -9.04
N MET A 21 4.52 -22.05 -9.87
CA MET A 21 3.27 -21.40 -9.51
C MET A 21 2.10 -22.25 -10.01
N GLU A 22 1.08 -22.43 -9.18
CA GLU A 22 -0.19 -23.02 -9.61
C GLU A 22 -1.12 -21.92 -10.12
N ILE A 23 -1.74 -22.16 -11.27
CA ILE A 23 -2.77 -21.31 -11.83
C ILE A 23 -3.97 -22.19 -12.17
N ARG A 24 -5.11 -21.93 -11.53
CA ARG A 24 -6.34 -22.67 -11.79
C ARG A 24 -6.73 -22.60 -13.27
N GLY A 25 -7.01 -23.75 -13.86
CA GLY A 25 -7.33 -23.89 -15.29
C GLY A 25 -6.11 -24.06 -16.21
N LEU A 26 -4.90 -23.78 -15.72
CA LEU A 26 -3.65 -24.00 -16.46
C LEU A 26 -2.78 -25.10 -15.82
N GLY A 27 -2.83 -25.26 -14.50
CA GLY A 27 -2.01 -26.20 -13.74
C GLY A 27 -0.74 -25.54 -13.18
N ILE A 28 0.29 -26.36 -12.96
CA ILE A 28 1.58 -25.89 -12.42
C ILE A 28 2.47 -25.39 -13.55
N ILE A 29 2.99 -24.17 -13.42
CA ILE A 29 3.91 -23.54 -14.37
C ILE A 29 5.24 -23.18 -13.70
N ASN A 30 6.30 -23.05 -14.51
CA ASN A 30 7.62 -22.63 -14.04
C ASN A 30 7.92 -21.18 -14.47
N ILE A 31 7.96 -20.26 -13.51
CA ILE A 31 8.12 -18.82 -13.77
C ILE A 31 9.51 -18.49 -14.33
N LYS A 32 10.56 -19.18 -13.87
CA LYS A 32 11.94 -18.98 -14.37
C LYS A 32 12.07 -19.35 -15.84
N HIS A 33 11.45 -20.45 -16.26
CA HIS A 33 11.50 -20.88 -17.67
C HIS A 33 10.68 -19.98 -18.59
N LEU A 34 9.55 -19.46 -18.10
CA LEU A 34 8.66 -18.59 -18.89
C LEU A 34 9.19 -17.16 -19.02
N PHE A 35 9.75 -16.58 -17.96
CA PHE A 35 10.08 -15.15 -17.88
C PHE A 35 11.55 -14.86 -17.56
N GLY A 36 12.36 -15.90 -17.42
CA GLY A 36 13.79 -15.79 -17.16
C GLY A 36 14.17 -15.42 -15.73
N VAL A 37 15.47 -15.26 -15.50
CA VAL A 37 16.06 -14.99 -14.18
C VAL A 37 15.64 -13.65 -13.58
N ALA A 38 15.26 -12.68 -14.42
CA ALA A 38 14.83 -11.36 -13.96
C ALA A 38 13.49 -11.41 -13.20
N ALA A 39 12.64 -12.40 -13.49
CA ALA A 39 11.32 -12.56 -12.90
C ALA A 39 11.29 -13.32 -11.57
N ILE A 40 12.43 -13.83 -11.10
CA ILE A 40 12.54 -14.62 -9.87
C ILE A 40 13.49 -13.98 -8.86
N ARG A 41 13.27 -14.25 -7.57
CA ARG A 41 14.21 -13.92 -6.49
C ARG A 41 14.21 -15.06 -5.48
N GLU A 42 15.40 -15.49 -5.08
CA GLU A 42 15.59 -16.51 -4.02
C GLU A 42 15.08 -16.03 -2.66
N ARG A 43 15.39 -14.77 -2.36
CA ARG A 43 15.16 -14.15 -1.07
C ARG A 43 14.83 -12.69 -1.25
N LYS A 44 13.86 -12.20 -0.49
CA LYS A 44 13.45 -10.78 -0.51
C LYS A 44 13.14 -10.29 0.90
N LYS A 45 13.51 -9.04 1.19
CA LYS A 45 13.12 -8.34 2.42
C LYS A 45 11.59 -8.15 2.42
N ILE A 46 10.95 -8.36 3.56
CA ILE A 46 9.52 -8.11 3.73
C ILE A 46 9.37 -6.72 4.33
N ASP A 47 8.84 -5.80 3.54
CA ASP A 47 8.70 -4.37 3.85
C ASP A 47 7.22 -3.93 3.97
N LEU A 48 6.31 -4.73 3.42
CA LEU A 48 4.88 -4.46 3.38
C LEU A 48 4.11 -5.77 3.41
N ALA A 49 3.04 -5.84 4.21
CA ALA A 49 2.03 -6.87 4.14
C ALA A 49 0.80 -6.31 3.42
N LEU A 50 0.29 -7.06 2.45
CA LEU A 50 -0.97 -6.75 1.76
C LEU A 50 -1.98 -7.84 2.10
N GLU A 51 -3.11 -7.45 2.66
CA GLU A 51 -4.23 -8.35 2.92
C GLU A 51 -5.32 -8.10 1.88
N LEU A 52 -5.65 -9.13 1.10
CA LEU A 52 -6.72 -9.06 0.11
C LEU A 52 -8.04 -9.43 0.80
N VAL A 53 -8.87 -8.42 1.04
CA VAL A 53 -10.16 -8.59 1.73
C VAL A 53 -11.31 -8.64 0.73
N GLN A 54 -12.40 -9.32 1.08
CA GLN A 54 -13.61 -9.29 0.26
C GLN A 54 -14.23 -7.88 0.32
N TRP A 55 -14.75 -7.39 -0.81
CA TRP A 55 -15.54 -6.16 -0.81
C TRP A 55 -16.89 -6.39 -0.12
N GLU A 56 -17.22 -5.54 0.84
CA GLU A 56 -18.48 -5.53 1.57
C GLU A 56 -19.16 -4.17 1.46
N ASP A 57 -20.43 -4.16 1.07
CA ASP A 57 -21.20 -2.91 0.98
C ASP A 57 -21.47 -2.35 2.38
N GLY A 58 -21.18 -1.06 2.57
CA GLY A 58 -21.33 -0.39 3.86
C GLY A 58 -20.12 -0.48 4.79
N HIS A 59 -19.04 -1.19 4.40
CA HIS A 59 -17.75 -1.04 5.06
C HIS A 59 -17.04 0.23 4.59
N ASP A 60 -16.54 1.00 5.54
CA ASP A 60 -15.69 2.14 5.24
C ASP A 60 -14.26 1.65 5.08
N TYR A 61 -13.70 1.92 3.91
CA TYR A 61 -12.32 1.59 3.58
C TYR A 61 -11.52 2.88 3.60
N ASP A 62 -10.32 2.86 4.20
CA ASP A 62 -9.46 4.03 4.22
C ASP A 62 -9.21 4.55 2.80
N ARG A 63 -9.59 5.81 2.57
CA ARG A 63 -9.46 6.52 1.29
C ARG A 63 -8.30 7.49 1.28
N LEU A 64 -7.82 7.88 2.47
CA LEU A 64 -6.83 8.92 2.64
C LEU A 64 -5.44 8.32 2.84
N GLY A 65 -5.32 7.12 3.42
CA GLY A 65 -4.03 6.47 3.67
C GLY A 65 -3.26 7.11 4.82
N LEU A 66 -3.99 7.73 5.76
CA LEU A 66 -3.44 8.44 6.93
C LEU A 66 -3.25 7.49 8.12
N GLU A 67 -4.05 6.44 8.21
CA GLU A 67 -3.92 5.45 9.27
C GLU A 67 -2.82 4.43 8.90
N GLU A 68 -1.98 4.09 9.88
CA GLU A 68 -0.95 3.08 9.72
C GLU A 68 -1.34 1.82 10.51
N GLU A 69 -1.77 0.79 9.79
CA GLU A 69 -1.92 -0.54 10.35
C GLU A 69 -0.61 -1.32 10.27
N THR A 70 -0.43 -2.28 11.18
CA THR A 70 0.72 -3.18 11.15
C THR A 70 0.30 -4.64 11.29
N HIS A 71 1.10 -5.52 10.70
CA HIS A 71 1.00 -6.96 10.85
C HIS A 71 2.29 -7.48 11.49
N THR A 72 2.19 -8.32 12.51
CA THR A 72 3.37 -8.82 13.23
C THR A 72 3.78 -10.19 12.72
N ILE A 73 5.04 -10.31 12.27
CA ILE A 73 5.65 -11.57 11.83
C ILE A 73 6.94 -11.78 12.63
N LEU A 74 7.07 -12.89 13.36
CA LEU A 74 8.25 -13.19 14.20
C LEU A 74 8.65 -12.02 15.13
N ASP A 75 7.65 -11.41 15.77
CA ASP A 75 7.77 -10.25 16.66
C ASP A 75 8.31 -8.98 15.97
N ILE A 76 8.17 -8.89 14.66
CA ILE A 76 8.51 -7.70 13.88
C ILE A 76 7.22 -7.18 13.26
N ALA A 77 6.84 -5.95 13.61
CA ALA A 77 5.75 -5.24 12.98
C ALA A 77 6.17 -4.78 11.58
N VAL A 78 5.37 -5.14 10.58
CA VAL A 78 5.48 -4.63 9.21
C VAL A 78 4.22 -3.83 8.88
N PRO A 79 4.31 -2.75 8.08
CA PRO A 79 3.13 -2.04 7.60
C PRO A 79 2.13 -2.99 6.92
N LEU A 80 0.85 -2.79 7.20
CA LEU A 80 -0.26 -3.57 6.64
C LEU A 80 -1.16 -2.66 5.81
N LEU A 81 -1.52 -3.11 4.61
CA LEU A 81 -2.57 -2.49 3.81
C LEU A 81 -3.62 -3.54 3.42
N LYS A 82 -4.88 -3.23 3.74
CA LYS A 82 -6.04 -4.04 3.33
C LYS A 82 -6.57 -3.54 2.01
N ILE A 83 -6.57 -4.40 1.00
CA ILE A 83 -7.01 -4.09 -0.36
C ILE A 83 -8.30 -4.87 -0.64
N PRO A 84 -9.44 -4.19 -0.80
CA PRO A 84 -10.69 -4.88 -1.08
C PRO A 84 -10.76 -5.32 -2.56
N VAL A 85 -11.09 -6.59 -2.74
CA VAL A 85 -11.17 -7.28 -4.02
C VAL A 85 -12.62 -7.37 -4.49
N ARG A 86 -12.86 -6.94 -5.73
CA ARG A 86 -14.14 -7.04 -6.43
C ARG A 86 -13.90 -7.35 -7.90
N PRO A 87 -14.76 -8.13 -8.57
CA PRO A 87 -14.69 -8.31 -10.03
C PRO A 87 -14.56 -6.97 -10.77
N GLY A 88 -13.69 -6.94 -11.77
CA GLY A 88 -13.40 -5.73 -12.56
C GLY A 88 -12.27 -4.84 -12.01
N ARG A 89 -11.72 -5.12 -10.81
CA ARG A 89 -10.51 -4.44 -10.32
C ARG A 89 -9.23 -5.14 -10.78
N ASN A 90 -8.29 -4.37 -11.32
CA ASN A 90 -6.95 -4.85 -11.62
C ASN A 90 -6.10 -4.86 -10.33
N ILE A 91 -6.08 -6.00 -9.66
CA ILE A 91 -5.35 -6.18 -8.40
C ILE A 91 -3.83 -6.04 -8.61
N THR A 92 -3.30 -6.50 -9.75
CA THR A 92 -1.87 -6.37 -10.06
C THR A 92 -1.41 -4.93 -10.03
N SER A 93 -2.13 -4.02 -10.69
CA SER A 93 -1.79 -2.59 -10.70
C SER A 93 -1.91 -1.95 -9.31
N ILE A 94 -2.91 -2.35 -8.51
CA ILE A 94 -3.09 -1.83 -7.14
C ILE A 94 -1.92 -2.26 -6.26
N VAL A 95 -1.53 -3.55 -6.31
CA VAL A 95 -0.39 -4.09 -5.56
C VAL A 95 0.91 -3.39 -5.94
N GLU A 96 1.12 -3.12 -7.24
CA GLU A 96 2.29 -2.41 -7.74
C GLU A 96 2.38 -0.98 -7.22
N VAL A 97 1.27 -0.23 -7.26
CA VAL A 97 1.20 1.14 -6.73
C VAL A 97 1.39 1.15 -5.22
N ALA A 98 0.79 0.20 -4.49
CA ALA A 98 0.97 0.08 -3.05
C ALA A 98 2.44 -0.15 -2.67
N ALA A 99 3.14 -1.04 -3.37
CA ALA A 99 4.55 -1.30 -3.15
C ALA A 99 5.42 -0.06 -3.43
N ARG A 100 5.14 0.70 -4.50
CA ARG A 100 5.85 1.96 -4.80
C ARG A 100 5.56 3.05 -3.76
N ASN A 101 4.31 3.16 -3.32
CA ASN A 101 3.93 4.13 -2.29
C ASN A 101 4.62 3.83 -0.96
N GLN A 102 4.72 2.55 -0.57
CA GLN A 102 5.49 2.15 0.61
C GLN A 102 6.97 2.52 0.47
N LEU A 103 7.57 2.30 -0.70
CA LEU A 103 8.95 2.73 -0.95
C LEU A 103 9.12 4.26 -0.79
N LEU A 104 8.16 5.05 -1.26
CA LEU A 104 8.17 6.50 -1.06
C LEU A 104 8.06 6.89 0.42
N LYS A 105 7.17 6.23 1.17
CA LYS A 105 7.04 6.43 2.63
C LYS A 105 8.36 6.13 3.36
N GLU A 106 9.03 5.03 3.01
CA GLU A 106 10.35 4.68 3.57
C GLU A 106 11.44 5.71 3.22
N MET A 107 11.31 6.40 2.10
CA MET A 107 12.18 7.50 1.69
C MET A 107 11.81 8.85 2.34
N GLY A 108 10.74 8.89 3.15
CA GLY A 108 10.27 10.08 3.86
C GLY A 108 9.20 10.89 3.13
N TYR A 109 8.64 10.39 2.02
CA TYR A 109 7.60 11.07 1.25
C TYR A 109 6.22 10.47 1.56
N ASN A 110 5.32 11.27 2.13
CA ASN A 110 3.95 10.85 2.43
C ASN A 110 2.93 11.73 1.70
N SER A 111 2.47 11.25 0.54
CA SER A 111 1.51 11.95 -0.32
C SER A 111 0.20 12.33 0.37
N ALA A 112 -0.27 11.51 1.32
CA ALA A 112 -1.52 11.76 2.04
C ALA A 112 -1.40 12.98 2.96
N VAL A 113 -0.31 13.02 3.75
CA VAL A 113 0.01 14.14 4.64
C VAL A 113 0.25 15.41 3.84
N GLU A 114 1.06 15.34 2.77
CA GLU A 114 1.30 16.50 1.90
C GLU A 114 0.01 17.05 1.28
N PHE A 115 -0.91 16.18 0.90
CA PHE A 115 -2.21 16.59 0.36
C PHE A 115 -3.08 17.24 1.43
N GLN A 116 -3.13 16.65 2.63
CA GLN A 116 -3.88 17.20 3.77
C GLN A 116 -3.39 18.60 4.13
N ASP A 117 -2.08 18.79 4.30
CA ASP A 117 -1.48 20.09 4.63
C ASP A 117 -1.83 21.17 3.60
N ARG A 118 -1.83 20.80 2.32
CA ARG A 118 -2.19 21.70 1.23
C ARG A 118 -3.68 22.03 1.22
N LEU A 119 -4.53 21.07 1.57
CA LEU A 119 -5.98 21.27 1.65
C LEU A 119 -6.33 22.21 2.82
N GLU A 120 -5.74 21.99 3.98
CA GLU A 120 -5.93 22.83 5.18
C GLU A 120 -5.55 24.29 4.92
N LYS A 121 -4.40 24.53 4.27
CA LYS A 121 -3.97 25.88 3.86
C LYS A 121 -5.01 26.57 2.97
N ARG A 122 -5.52 25.87 1.95
CA ARG A 122 -6.54 26.43 1.04
C ARG A 122 -7.87 26.71 1.72
N MET A 123 -8.29 25.86 2.66
CA MET A 123 -9.51 26.08 3.43
C MET A 123 -9.39 27.31 4.33
N ALA A 124 -8.24 27.48 5.00
CA ALA A 124 -7.96 28.65 5.82
C ALA A 124 -7.96 29.96 5.01
N GLU A 125 -7.30 29.97 3.84
CA GLU A 125 -7.31 31.10 2.92
C GLU A 125 -8.73 31.46 2.47
N THR A 126 -9.52 30.46 2.10
CA THR A 126 -10.89 30.64 1.64
C THR A 126 -11.80 31.18 2.75
N ALA A 127 -11.68 30.63 3.96
CA ALA A 127 -12.41 31.11 5.13
C ALA A 127 -12.06 32.57 5.47
N TRP A 128 -10.78 32.95 5.37
CA TRP A 128 -10.32 34.31 5.59
C TRP A 128 -10.91 35.30 4.56
N LEU A 129 -10.94 34.92 3.29
CA LEU A 129 -11.55 35.71 2.21
C LEU A 129 -13.07 35.90 2.42
N HIS A 130 -13.78 34.86 2.84
CA HIS A 130 -15.21 34.96 3.14
C HIS A 130 -15.51 35.85 4.35
N ALA A 131 -14.72 35.76 5.42
CA ALA A 131 -14.88 36.62 6.59
C ALA A 131 -14.67 38.10 6.26
N HIS A 132 -13.67 38.45 5.46
CA HIS A 132 -13.43 39.83 5.03
C HIS A 132 -14.55 40.37 4.13
N ARG A 133 -15.13 39.53 3.27
CA ARG A 133 -16.24 39.93 2.40
C ARG A 133 -17.53 40.22 3.19
N ILE A 134 -17.84 39.43 4.21
CA ILE A 134 -19.03 39.63 5.07
C ILE A 134 -18.91 40.88 5.94
N ILE A 135 -17.69 41.24 6.38
CA ILE A 135 -17.45 42.45 7.16
C ILE A 135 -17.44 43.70 6.25
N GLY A 136 -16.92 43.59 5.03
CA GLY A 136 -16.90 44.69 4.05
C GLY A 136 -18.28 45.11 3.56
N ASP A 137 -19.21 44.16 3.37
CA ASP A 137 -20.58 44.45 2.90
C ASP A 137 -21.50 45.05 4.01
N ASN A 138 -21.07 45.07 5.28
CA ASN A 138 -21.82 45.63 6.42
C ASN A 138 -21.37 47.05 6.83
N LEU A 139 -20.49 47.67 6.05
CA LEU A 139 -19.96 49.03 6.30
C LEU A 139 -20.41 50.06 5.24
N GLU A 140 -21.35 49.71 4.36
CA GLU A 140 -22.11 50.64 3.50
C GLU A 140 -23.58 50.71 3.95
#